data_AF-S7ZQV0-F1
#
_entry.id   AF-S7ZQV0-F1
#
_cell.length_a   1.000
_cell.length_b   1.000
_cell.length_c   1.000
_cell.angle_alpha   90.00
_cell.angle_beta   90.00
_cell.angle_gamma   90.00
#
_symmetry.space_group_name_H-M   'P 1'
#
loop_
_entity.id
_entity.type
_entity.pdbx_description
1 polymer ?
#
loop_
_entity_poly.entity_id
_entity_poly.type
_entity_poly.pdbx_seq_one_letter_code
_entity_poly.pdbx_strand_id
1 'polypeptide(L)'
;MLGIIQFTIVALSVGIAFFPDEAGHVLRLWTPRDDNTIEASEGSHSRPRDISRRVVPVGCHSHNDYWRPEPLFSALRAGCIGVEADVWLFDEELYVGHTTSSLNATRTLKAMYIDPLVRLLDHQNRLTGQPPSAQQGSHSPRFTGIYDTHPEQTLILLLDLKSNGAAAWPVIQRQLAPLRSRGYLTFFNGDDTIPGPVTVVGTGNTPFDLLVANRVHRDIFFDAPLDKLVETLESKSMTHDQVIRPSTSSVSPRRSADAGQGLSGTPDSIEPSTFNARNSHYASVSLRQAIGLPWSLQFSQHQVEMIRTHVRIAHSHGLKVRYWGIPNWPRAMRDYVWRVLVREGVDFLNVDDLAAATRIQMDRLNASVDEGR
;
A
#
# COMPACT_ATOMS: atom_id res chain seq x y z
N MET A 1 14.99 1.01 -45.60
CA MET A 1 14.17 0.23 -44.65
C MET A 1 14.80 0.08 -43.26
N LEU A 2 16.13 -0.04 -43.12
CA LEU A 2 16.76 -0.16 -41.79
C LEU A 2 16.56 1.05 -40.86
N GLY A 3 16.56 2.28 -41.38
CA GLY A 3 16.42 3.50 -40.56
C GLY A 3 15.05 3.66 -39.88
N ILE A 4 13.98 3.15 -40.49
CA ILE A 4 12.63 3.20 -39.90
C ILE A 4 12.53 2.19 -38.74
N ILE A 5 13.11 1.00 -38.90
CA ILE A 5 13.15 -0.04 -37.86
C ILE A 5 13.99 0.41 -36.66
N GLN A 6 15.14 1.06 -36.90
CA GLN A 6 15.96 1.61 -35.82
C GLN A 6 15.27 2.77 -35.09
N PHE A 7 14.55 3.63 -35.83
CA PHE A 7 13.77 4.72 -35.23
C PHE A 7 12.58 4.21 -34.41
N THR A 8 11.84 3.18 -34.87
CA THR A 8 10.78 2.58 -34.06
C THR A 8 11.31 1.86 -32.83
N ILE A 9 12.46 1.18 -32.91
CA ILE A 9 13.09 0.56 -31.72
C ILE A 9 13.50 1.61 -30.70
N VAL A 10 14.13 2.71 -31.13
CA VAL A 10 14.52 3.81 -30.23
C VAL A 10 13.28 4.53 -29.69
N ALA A 11 12.27 4.80 -30.50
CA ALA A 11 11.02 5.44 -30.08
C ALA A 11 10.19 4.57 -29.12
N LEU A 12 10.15 3.24 -29.33
CA LEU A 12 9.55 2.28 -28.40
C LEU A 12 10.36 2.21 -27.09
N SER A 13 11.68 2.23 -27.16
CA SER A 13 12.55 2.23 -25.97
C SER A 13 12.38 3.51 -25.14
N VAL A 14 12.21 4.65 -25.81
CA VAL A 14 11.88 5.94 -25.19
C VAL A 14 10.45 5.89 -24.63
N GLY A 15 9.48 5.37 -25.38
CA GLY A 15 8.11 5.18 -24.90
C GLY A 15 8.01 4.32 -23.63
N ILE A 16 8.78 3.23 -23.56
CA ILE A 16 8.90 2.35 -22.37
C ILE A 16 9.56 3.09 -21.19
N ALA A 17 10.48 4.02 -21.45
CA ALA A 17 11.10 4.83 -20.42
C ALA A 17 10.20 5.98 -19.92
N PHE A 18 9.25 6.47 -20.73
CA PHE A 18 8.33 7.55 -20.35
C PHE A 18 6.99 7.02 -19.79
N PHE A 19 6.51 5.85 -20.24
CA PHE A 19 5.24 5.23 -19.85
C PHE A 19 5.40 3.72 -19.50
N PRO A 20 6.00 3.37 -18.36
CA PRO A 20 6.26 1.97 -17.99
C PRO A 20 4.99 1.15 -17.70
N ASP A 21 3.88 1.80 -17.36
CA ASP A 21 2.62 1.14 -16.99
C ASP A 21 1.91 0.46 -18.19
N GLU A 22 2.11 0.98 -19.41
CA GLU A 22 1.59 0.39 -20.67
C GLU A 22 2.54 -0.69 -21.26
N ALA A 23 3.84 -0.58 -20.98
CA ALA A 23 4.88 -1.45 -21.56
C ALA A 23 4.88 -2.87 -20.99
N GLY A 24 4.38 -3.07 -19.77
CA GLY A 24 4.29 -4.39 -19.13
C GLY A 24 3.46 -5.40 -19.92
N HIS A 25 2.51 -4.92 -20.74
CA HIS A 25 1.64 -5.76 -21.57
C HIS A 25 2.31 -6.26 -22.85
N VAL A 26 3.16 -5.46 -23.49
CA VAL A 26 3.84 -5.84 -24.74
C VAL A 26 4.93 -6.88 -24.49
N LEU A 27 5.64 -6.78 -23.35
CA LEU A 27 6.69 -7.74 -23.01
C LEU A 27 6.16 -9.15 -22.67
N ARG A 28 4.92 -9.28 -22.18
CA ARG A 28 4.29 -10.58 -21.87
C ARG A 28 3.96 -11.42 -23.10
N LEU A 29 3.84 -10.80 -24.27
CA LEU A 29 3.64 -11.50 -25.55
C LEU A 29 4.94 -12.12 -26.10
N TRP A 30 6.10 -11.72 -25.56
CA TRP A 30 7.43 -12.04 -26.11
C TRP A 30 8.35 -12.80 -25.14
N THR A 31 7.88 -13.14 -23.93
CA THR A 31 8.62 -14.03 -23.03
C THR A 31 8.35 -15.49 -23.39
N PRO A 32 9.38 -16.30 -23.71
CA PRO A 32 9.25 -17.75 -23.75
C PRO A 32 8.74 -18.27 -22.40
N ARG A 33 7.77 -19.20 -22.44
CA ARG A 33 7.33 -19.96 -21.25
C ARG A 33 8.52 -20.75 -20.72
N ASP A 34 9.04 -20.35 -19.56
CA ASP A 34 9.87 -21.24 -18.75
C ASP A 34 8.95 -22.28 -18.09
N ASP A 35 8.87 -23.45 -18.72
CA ASP A 35 8.18 -24.62 -18.21
C ASP A 35 9.03 -25.29 -17.13
N ASN A 36 9.01 -24.72 -15.93
CA ASN A 36 9.29 -25.45 -14.70
C ASN A 36 8.00 -25.47 -13.90
N THR A 37 7.04 -26.22 -14.42
CA THR A 37 5.85 -26.62 -13.70
C THR A 37 6.25 -27.53 -12.55
N ILE A 38 6.19 -27.00 -11.33
CA ILE A 38 5.87 -27.85 -10.18
C ILE A 38 4.44 -28.32 -10.47
N GLU A 39 4.29 -29.60 -10.80
CA GLU A 39 2.99 -30.24 -11.01
C GLU A 39 2.09 -29.93 -9.81
N ALA A 40 1.19 -28.97 -10.01
CA ALA A 40 0.05 -28.78 -9.14
C ALA A 40 -0.87 -29.97 -9.41
N SER A 41 -0.87 -30.94 -8.49
CA SER A 41 -1.83 -32.03 -8.52
C SER A 41 -3.24 -31.45 -8.63
N GLU A 42 -3.90 -31.73 -9.75
CA GLU A 42 -5.31 -31.42 -9.98
C GLU A 42 -6.14 -32.02 -8.84
N GLY A 43 -6.91 -31.16 -8.15
CA GLY A 43 -7.88 -31.61 -7.15
C GLY A 43 -7.64 -31.16 -5.70
N SER A 44 -7.14 -29.95 -5.44
CA SER A 44 -7.15 -29.40 -4.08
C SER A 44 -7.81 -28.02 -4.05
N HIS A 45 -9.09 -27.99 -3.69
CA HIS A 45 -9.65 -26.82 -3.00
C HIS A 45 -8.90 -26.66 -1.68
N SER A 46 -7.78 -25.94 -1.72
CA SER A 46 -6.97 -25.65 -0.54
C SER A 46 -7.88 -25.08 0.55
N ARG A 47 -7.98 -25.81 1.68
CA ARG A 47 -8.80 -25.36 2.81
C ARG A 47 -8.18 -24.06 3.36
N PRO A 48 -8.97 -23.14 3.96
CA PRO A 48 -8.46 -21.89 4.53
C PRO A 48 -7.21 -22.03 5.42
N ARG A 49 -7.05 -23.19 6.09
CA ARG A 49 -5.86 -23.54 6.90
C ARG A 49 -4.54 -23.66 6.12
N ASP A 50 -4.57 -23.91 4.81
CA ASP A 50 -3.35 -24.19 4.04
C ASP A 50 -2.66 -22.89 3.58
N ILE A 51 -3.40 -21.78 3.55
CA ILE A 51 -2.89 -20.47 3.12
C ILE A 51 -1.98 -19.84 4.18
N SER A 52 -2.20 -20.12 5.47
CA SER A 52 -1.49 -19.45 6.58
C SER A 52 -0.44 -20.32 7.28
N ARG A 53 -0.54 -21.66 7.22
CA ARG A 53 0.14 -22.58 8.15
C ARG A 53 1.66 -22.67 8.07
N ARG A 54 2.30 -22.04 7.09
CA ARG A 54 3.78 -22.00 6.96
C ARG A 54 4.27 -20.70 6.34
N VAL A 55 3.40 -19.71 6.25
CA VAL A 55 3.73 -18.44 5.59
C VAL A 55 4.22 -17.49 6.65
N VAL A 56 5.46 -17.04 6.50
CA VAL A 56 6.02 -15.95 7.31
C VAL A 56 5.62 -14.64 6.62
N PRO A 57 4.94 -13.71 7.32
CA PRO A 57 4.59 -12.42 6.77
C PRO A 57 5.84 -11.56 6.54
N VAL A 58 5.80 -10.75 5.48
CA VAL A 58 6.86 -9.84 5.06
C VAL A 58 6.27 -8.52 4.59
N GLY A 59 7.04 -7.43 4.75
CA GLY A 59 6.70 -6.07 4.31
C GLY A 59 6.64 -5.89 2.79
N CYS A 60 5.80 -6.66 2.10
CA CYS A 60 5.41 -6.41 0.72
C CYS A 60 3.95 -5.95 0.64
N HIS A 61 3.73 -4.98 -0.24
CA HIS A 61 2.44 -4.45 -0.61
C HIS A 61 2.14 -4.93 -2.02
N SER A 62 1.21 -5.85 -2.12
CA SER A 62 0.82 -6.49 -3.35
C SER A 62 -0.03 -5.53 -4.19
N HIS A 63 0.65 -4.82 -5.10
CA HIS A 63 0.04 -3.84 -5.98
C HIS A 63 -0.91 -4.52 -6.99
N ASN A 64 -2.07 -3.90 -7.18
CA ASN A 64 -3.10 -4.27 -8.14
C ASN A 64 -3.36 -5.79 -8.22
N ASP A 65 -3.52 -6.42 -7.06
CA ASP A 65 -3.58 -7.88 -6.97
C ASP A 65 -4.82 -8.49 -7.63
N TYR A 66 -5.83 -7.66 -7.90
CA TYR A 66 -7.03 -7.97 -8.66
C TYR A 66 -6.78 -8.39 -10.12
N TRP A 67 -5.58 -8.16 -10.69
CA TRP A 67 -5.20 -8.72 -12.00
C TRP A 67 -4.87 -10.22 -11.94
N ARG A 68 -4.63 -10.77 -10.75
CA ARG A 68 -4.21 -12.17 -10.59
C ARG A 68 -5.41 -13.12 -10.68
N PRO A 69 -5.20 -14.40 -11.04
CA PRO A 69 -6.28 -15.38 -11.08
C PRO A 69 -6.99 -15.57 -9.74
N GLU A 70 -6.26 -15.48 -8.63
CA GLU A 70 -6.78 -15.54 -7.27
C GLU A 70 -6.38 -14.25 -6.51
N PRO A 71 -7.18 -13.17 -6.66
CA PRO A 71 -7.02 -11.93 -5.89
C PRO A 71 -7.06 -12.21 -4.39
N LEU A 72 -6.39 -11.37 -3.59
CA LEU A 72 -6.10 -11.54 -2.16
C LEU A 72 -5.26 -12.78 -1.83
N PHE A 73 -5.70 -13.99 -2.19
CA PHE A 73 -5.06 -15.24 -1.79
C PHE A 73 -3.65 -15.42 -2.35
N SER A 74 -3.37 -14.93 -3.56
CA SER A 74 -2.00 -14.94 -4.09
C SER A 74 -1.04 -14.12 -3.25
N ALA A 75 -1.47 -12.94 -2.77
CA ALA A 75 -0.68 -12.09 -1.89
C ALA A 75 -0.48 -12.73 -0.51
N LEU A 76 -1.56 -13.27 0.07
CA LEU A 76 -1.51 -13.94 1.36
C LEU A 76 -0.58 -15.15 1.36
N ARG A 77 -0.66 -16.03 0.35
CA ARG A 77 0.22 -17.20 0.23
C ARG A 77 1.69 -16.82 0.06
N ALA A 78 1.97 -15.68 -0.56
CA ALA A 78 3.33 -15.16 -0.69
C ALA A 78 3.85 -14.51 0.61
N GLY A 79 2.99 -14.26 1.60
CA GLY A 79 3.36 -13.59 2.84
C GLY A 79 3.25 -12.06 2.81
N CYS A 80 2.70 -11.47 1.74
CA CYS A 80 2.52 -10.01 1.70
C CYS A 80 1.43 -9.55 2.66
N ILE A 81 1.82 -8.66 3.57
CA ILE A 81 0.92 -8.10 4.57
C ILE A 81 0.17 -6.86 4.08
N GLY A 82 0.30 -6.46 2.81
CA GLY A 82 -0.49 -5.40 2.20
C GLY A 82 -1.08 -5.84 0.87
N VAL A 83 -2.33 -5.44 0.61
CA VAL A 83 -3.03 -5.62 -0.67
C VAL A 83 -3.73 -4.33 -1.08
N GLU A 84 -3.99 -4.16 -2.38
CA GLU A 84 -4.49 -2.91 -2.95
C GLU A 84 -5.69 -3.16 -3.87
N ALA A 85 -6.75 -2.40 -3.64
CA ALA A 85 -7.92 -2.37 -4.50
C ALA A 85 -8.09 -0.98 -5.12
N ASP A 86 -8.07 -0.91 -6.46
CA ASP A 86 -8.49 0.28 -7.22
C ASP A 86 -10.02 0.32 -7.26
N VAL A 87 -10.61 1.25 -6.50
CA VAL A 87 -12.05 1.29 -6.23
C VAL A 87 -12.76 2.38 -7.03
N TRP A 88 -13.85 1.99 -7.69
CA TRP A 88 -14.74 2.87 -8.44
C TRP A 88 -16.17 2.77 -7.92
N LEU A 89 -16.80 3.91 -7.65
CA LEU A 89 -18.23 3.98 -7.30
C LEU A 89 -19.08 4.10 -8.56
N PHE A 90 -20.04 3.18 -8.74
CA PHE A 90 -21.13 3.28 -9.70
C PHE A 90 -22.42 2.75 -9.07
N ASP A 91 -23.54 3.47 -9.22
CA ASP A 91 -24.88 3.05 -8.76
C ASP A 91 -24.91 2.49 -7.32
N GLU A 92 -24.24 3.18 -6.39
CA GLU A 92 -24.08 2.80 -4.96
C GLU A 92 -23.29 1.51 -4.67
N GLU A 93 -22.63 0.93 -5.66
CA GLU A 93 -21.74 -0.23 -5.53
C GLU A 93 -20.28 0.15 -5.78
N LEU A 94 -19.36 -0.56 -5.12
CA LEU A 94 -17.92 -0.36 -5.22
C LEU A 94 -17.30 -1.48 -6.06
N TYR A 95 -16.94 -1.13 -7.29
CA TYR A 95 -16.27 -2.02 -8.23
C TYR A 95 -14.75 -1.92 -8.10
N VAL A 96 -14.05 -3.02 -8.38
CA VAL A 96 -12.59 -3.08 -8.37
C VAL A 96 -12.03 -3.29 -9.77
N GLY A 97 -11.08 -2.44 -10.16
CA GLY A 97 -10.33 -2.60 -11.41
C GLY A 97 -9.47 -1.39 -11.72
N HIS A 98 -8.49 -1.57 -12.61
CA HIS A 98 -7.52 -0.52 -12.95
C HIS A 98 -8.15 0.63 -13.74
N THR A 99 -9.05 0.27 -14.65
CA THR A 99 -9.79 1.20 -15.51
C THR A 99 -11.27 0.85 -15.48
N THR A 100 -12.12 1.83 -15.83
CA THR A 100 -13.57 1.61 -15.96
C THR A 100 -13.92 0.51 -16.97
N SER A 101 -13.10 0.31 -18.01
CA SER A 101 -13.28 -0.76 -19.00
C SER A 101 -12.97 -2.18 -18.47
N SER A 102 -12.23 -2.28 -17.37
CA SER A 102 -11.90 -3.57 -16.72
C SER A 102 -12.93 -4.03 -15.70
N LEU A 103 -13.91 -3.17 -15.39
CA LEU A 103 -14.92 -3.44 -14.36
C LEU A 103 -15.89 -4.50 -14.82
N ASN A 104 -16.30 -5.33 -13.87
CA ASN A 104 -17.26 -6.40 -14.07
C ASN A 104 -18.22 -6.42 -12.87
N ALA A 105 -19.50 -6.71 -13.13
CA ALA A 105 -20.54 -6.88 -12.12
C ALA A 105 -20.15 -7.83 -10.98
N THR A 106 -19.28 -8.81 -11.22
CA THR A 106 -18.82 -9.78 -10.21
C THR A 106 -17.58 -9.33 -9.44
N ARG A 107 -16.89 -8.28 -9.89
CA ARG A 107 -15.65 -7.75 -9.30
C ARG A 107 -15.96 -6.54 -8.42
N THR A 108 -16.62 -6.79 -7.29
CA THR A 108 -16.89 -5.77 -6.27
C THR A 108 -15.89 -5.85 -5.13
N LEU A 109 -15.69 -4.74 -4.40
CA LEU A 109 -14.83 -4.69 -3.22
C LEU A 109 -15.24 -5.76 -2.20
N LYS A 110 -16.55 -5.93 -2.00
CA LYS A 110 -17.12 -6.95 -1.12
C LYS A 110 -16.77 -8.37 -1.57
N ALA A 111 -17.00 -8.71 -2.84
CA ALA A 111 -16.76 -10.06 -3.35
C ALA A 111 -15.27 -10.44 -3.37
N MET A 112 -14.41 -9.47 -3.71
CA MET A 112 -12.98 -9.69 -3.91
C MET A 112 -12.16 -9.62 -2.61
N TYR A 113 -12.54 -8.77 -1.66
CA TYR A 113 -11.74 -8.52 -0.45
C TYR A 113 -12.54 -8.74 0.85
N ILE A 114 -13.66 -8.05 1.04
CA ILE A 114 -14.34 -8.04 2.35
C ILE A 114 -14.86 -9.42 2.76
N ASP A 115 -15.64 -10.08 1.89
CA ASP A 115 -16.22 -11.39 2.20
C ASP A 115 -15.15 -12.48 2.35
N PRO A 116 -14.12 -12.57 1.49
CA PRO A 116 -12.99 -13.47 1.72
C PRO A 116 -12.27 -13.24 3.06
N LEU A 117 -11.99 -11.99 3.43
CA LEU A 117 -11.35 -11.64 4.69
C LEU A 117 -12.20 -12.05 5.90
N VAL A 118 -13.51 -11.75 5.87
CA VAL A 118 -14.44 -12.19 6.91
C VAL A 118 -14.42 -13.70 7.06
N ARG A 119 -14.50 -14.47 5.96
CA ARG A 119 -14.48 -15.94 6.02
C ARG A 119 -13.17 -16.48 6.60
N LEU A 120 -12.05 -15.89 6.23
CA LEU A 120 -10.72 -16.31 6.70
C LEU A 120 -10.56 -16.04 8.20
N LEU A 121 -10.85 -14.82 8.64
CA LEU A 121 -10.74 -14.42 10.04
C LEU A 121 -11.76 -15.13 10.93
N ASP A 122 -13.02 -15.30 10.47
CA ASP A 122 -14.02 -16.09 11.19
C ASP A 122 -13.59 -17.54 11.33
N HIS A 123 -12.89 -18.10 10.34
CA HIS A 123 -12.35 -19.45 10.44
C HIS A 123 -11.23 -19.53 11.47
N GLN A 124 -10.29 -18.58 11.47
CA GLN A 124 -9.15 -18.58 12.40
C GLN A 124 -9.58 -18.34 13.84
N ASN A 125 -10.39 -17.31 14.08
CA ASN A 125 -10.82 -16.94 15.43
C ASN A 125 -11.82 -17.94 16.03
N ARG A 126 -12.54 -18.73 15.22
CA ARG A 126 -13.32 -19.90 15.71
C ARG A 126 -12.43 -21.00 16.27
N LEU A 127 -11.22 -21.18 15.73
CA LEU A 127 -10.31 -22.25 16.14
C LEU A 127 -9.50 -21.91 17.39
N THR A 128 -9.21 -20.63 17.61
CA THR A 128 -8.47 -20.17 18.80
C THR A 128 -9.36 -20.05 20.03
N GLY A 129 -10.68 -20.13 19.88
CA GLY A 129 -11.64 -20.13 21.00
C GLY A 129 -11.71 -18.82 21.78
N GLN A 130 -11.02 -17.78 21.30
CA GLN A 130 -11.01 -16.45 21.90
C GLN A 130 -11.79 -15.49 21.00
N PRO A 131 -13.00 -15.05 21.38
CA PRO A 131 -13.55 -13.85 20.77
C PRO A 131 -12.58 -12.68 21.06
N PRO A 132 -12.44 -11.70 20.14
CA PRO A 132 -11.70 -10.48 20.45
C PRO A 132 -12.36 -9.80 21.66
N SER A 133 -11.77 -9.99 22.84
CA SER A 133 -12.34 -9.59 24.12
C SER A 133 -11.67 -8.29 24.58
N ALA A 134 -12.48 -7.25 24.77
CA ALA A 134 -12.07 -5.93 25.24
C ALA A 134 -11.79 -5.87 26.77
N GLN A 135 -11.21 -6.92 27.35
CA GLN A 135 -10.88 -6.95 28.79
C GLN A 135 -9.53 -6.26 29.06
N GLN A 136 -9.57 -5.02 29.56
CA GLN A 136 -8.41 -4.20 30.00
C GLN A 136 -7.48 -4.99 30.94
N GLY A 137 -6.17 -5.06 30.62
CA GLY A 137 -5.15 -5.58 31.55
C GLY A 137 -3.94 -6.33 30.97
N SER A 138 -3.97 -6.86 29.73
CA SER A 138 -2.85 -7.64 29.16
C SER A 138 -2.10 -6.89 28.06
N HIS A 139 -0.77 -6.98 28.06
CA HIS A 139 0.19 -6.33 27.15
C HIS A 139 0.32 -7.02 25.76
N SER A 140 -0.56 -7.97 25.43
CA SER A 140 -0.53 -8.70 24.16
C SER A 140 -1.67 -8.28 23.22
N PRO A 141 -1.43 -8.23 21.90
CA PRO A 141 -2.46 -7.87 20.91
C PRO A 141 -3.65 -8.82 21.00
N ARG A 142 -4.86 -8.23 21.04
CA ARG A 142 -6.14 -8.86 21.39
C ARG A 142 -6.84 -9.58 20.23
N PHE A 143 -6.14 -9.88 19.14
CA PHE A 143 -6.72 -10.49 17.95
C PHE A 143 -5.83 -11.58 17.37
N THR A 144 -6.45 -12.51 16.63
CA THR A 144 -5.75 -13.44 15.74
C THR A 144 -5.97 -12.98 14.30
N GLY A 145 -4.88 -12.57 13.65
CA GLY A 145 -4.78 -12.19 12.26
C GLY A 145 -4.64 -13.37 11.32
N ILE A 146 -4.22 -13.08 10.09
CA ILE A 146 -4.28 -14.03 8.97
C ILE A 146 -3.15 -15.06 9.00
N TYR A 147 -2.01 -14.76 9.62
CA TYR A 147 -0.83 -15.62 9.56
C TYR A 147 -0.72 -16.43 10.85
N ASP A 148 -0.85 -17.76 10.76
CA ASP A 148 -0.71 -18.65 11.93
C ASP A 148 0.69 -18.56 12.56
N THR A 149 1.71 -18.20 11.76
CA THR A 149 3.09 -18.02 12.23
C THR A 149 3.29 -16.76 13.06
N HIS A 150 2.45 -15.73 12.84
CA HIS A 150 2.49 -14.41 13.46
C HIS A 150 1.05 -13.91 13.66
N PRO A 151 0.32 -14.46 14.65
CA PRO A 151 -1.11 -14.19 14.85
C PRO A 151 -1.41 -12.73 15.15
N GLU A 152 -0.44 -11.93 15.57
CA GLU A 152 -0.57 -10.49 15.80
C GLU A 152 -0.42 -9.64 14.53
N GLN A 153 -0.03 -10.24 13.40
CA GLN A 153 0.21 -9.51 12.17
C GLN A 153 -1.11 -9.01 11.56
N THR A 154 -1.26 -7.68 11.48
CA THR A 154 -2.35 -7.05 10.70
C THR A 154 -2.10 -7.20 9.21
N LEU A 155 -3.16 -7.42 8.44
CA LEU A 155 -3.18 -7.19 7.00
C LEU A 155 -3.57 -5.75 6.72
N ILE A 156 -2.89 -5.08 5.79
CA ILE A 156 -3.31 -3.79 5.27
C ILE A 156 -4.16 -3.99 4.01
N LEU A 157 -5.37 -3.43 4.02
CA LEU A 157 -6.21 -3.26 2.84
C LEU A 157 -6.14 -1.80 2.41
N LEU A 158 -5.39 -1.52 1.34
CA LEU A 158 -5.30 -0.19 0.73
C LEU A 158 -6.42 -0.02 -0.30
N LEU A 159 -7.22 1.02 -0.12
CA LEU A 159 -8.30 1.41 -1.02
C LEU A 159 -7.88 2.64 -1.81
N ASP A 160 -7.55 2.46 -3.08
CA ASP A 160 -7.24 3.56 -3.99
C ASP A 160 -8.52 4.03 -4.68
N LEU A 161 -9.07 5.16 -4.22
CA LEU A 161 -10.32 5.69 -4.76
C LEU A 161 -10.08 6.41 -6.08
N LYS A 162 -10.58 5.83 -7.17
CA LYS A 162 -10.42 6.37 -8.53
C LYS A 162 -11.57 7.28 -8.95
N SER A 163 -12.72 7.15 -8.31
CA SER A 163 -13.92 7.97 -8.54
C SER A 163 -14.05 9.10 -7.50
N ASN A 164 -15.20 9.77 -7.46
CA ASN A 164 -15.46 10.84 -6.49
C ASN A 164 -15.38 10.34 -5.05
N GLY A 165 -14.45 10.90 -4.27
CA GLY A 165 -14.16 10.45 -2.92
C GLY A 165 -15.30 10.71 -1.93
N ALA A 166 -15.88 11.90 -1.99
CA ALA A 166 -16.95 12.32 -1.09
C ALA A 166 -18.21 11.45 -1.25
N ALA A 167 -18.57 11.09 -2.49
CA ALA A 167 -19.69 10.19 -2.78
C ALA A 167 -19.38 8.73 -2.41
N ALA A 168 -18.14 8.26 -2.61
CA ALA A 168 -17.74 6.91 -2.27
C ALA A 168 -17.62 6.68 -0.75
N TRP A 169 -17.26 7.72 0.01
CA TRP A 169 -17.01 7.65 1.45
C TRP A 169 -18.12 6.97 2.27
N PRO A 170 -19.41 7.36 2.18
CA PRO A 170 -20.48 6.67 2.90
C PRO A 170 -20.67 5.21 2.44
N VAL A 171 -20.41 4.89 1.18
CA VAL A 171 -20.53 3.53 0.65
C VAL A 171 -19.41 2.64 1.19
N ILE A 172 -18.18 3.13 1.24
CA ILE A 172 -17.03 2.44 1.83
C ILE A 172 -17.31 2.12 3.30
N GLN A 173 -17.76 3.12 4.08
CA GLN A 173 -18.10 2.90 5.49
C GLN A 173 -19.15 1.80 5.68
N ARG A 174 -20.19 1.75 4.82
CA ARG A 174 -21.19 0.66 4.83
C ARG A 174 -20.57 -0.69 4.46
N GLN A 175 -19.77 -0.78 3.41
CA GLN A 175 -19.19 -2.06 2.97
C GLN A 175 -18.18 -2.64 3.95
N LEU A 176 -17.54 -1.82 4.80
CA LEU A 176 -16.67 -2.27 5.87
C LEU A 176 -17.41 -2.80 7.11
N ALA A 177 -18.74 -2.62 7.21
CA ALA A 177 -19.54 -3.02 8.37
C ALA A 177 -19.41 -4.51 8.78
N PRO A 178 -19.25 -5.48 7.86
CA PRO A 178 -19.05 -6.89 8.23
C PRO A 178 -17.76 -7.14 9.02
N LEU A 179 -16.66 -6.43 8.69
CA LEU A 179 -15.39 -6.50 9.43
C LEU A 179 -15.49 -5.73 10.75
N ARG A 180 -16.08 -4.53 10.71
CA ARG A 180 -16.29 -3.67 11.88
C ARG A 180 -17.09 -4.35 12.98
N SER A 181 -18.24 -4.93 12.64
CA SER A 181 -19.14 -5.57 13.61
C SER A 181 -18.53 -6.81 14.29
N ARG A 182 -17.48 -7.39 13.69
CA ARG A 182 -16.71 -8.51 14.25
C ARG A 182 -15.49 -8.06 15.06
N GLY A 183 -15.21 -6.76 15.13
CA GLY A 183 -14.01 -6.23 15.77
C GLY A 183 -12.72 -6.55 15.00
N TYR A 184 -12.81 -6.75 13.69
CA TYR A 184 -11.65 -7.11 12.86
C TYR A 184 -10.88 -5.91 12.30
N LEU A 185 -11.38 -4.68 12.49
CA LEU A 185 -10.70 -3.49 12.00
C LEU A 185 -9.78 -2.91 13.09
N THR A 186 -8.60 -2.48 12.70
CA THR A 186 -7.83 -1.47 13.44
C THR A 186 -8.64 -0.17 13.46
N PHE A 187 -8.76 0.47 14.60
CA PHE A 187 -9.53 1.71 14.73
C PHE A 187 -8.94 2.67 15.75
N PHE A 188 -9.12 3.97 15.51
CA PHE A 188 -8.90 5.03 16.47
C PHE A 188 -10.14 5.23 17.34
N ASN A 189 -9.97 5.36 18.66
CA ASN A 189 -11.08 5.43 19.63
C ASN A 189 -11.30 6.83 20.25
N GLY A 190 -10.64 7.86 19.73
CA GLY A 190 -10.67 9.21 20.30
C GLY A 190 -9.33 9.64 20.89
N ASP A 191 -8.56 8.68 21.39
CA ASP A 191 -7.30 8.92 22.07
C ASP A 191 -6.15 8.12 21.45
N ASP A 192 -6.39 6.82 21.23
CA ASP A 192 -5.42 5.82 20.80
C ASP A 192 -5.89 5.04 19.56
N THR A 193 -4.92 4.47 18.84
CA THR A 193 -5.15 3.51 17.76
C THR A 193 -5.12 2.10 18.33
N ILE A 194 -6.26 1.42 18.29
CA ILE A 194 -6.46 0.04 18.73
C ILE A 194 -6.22 -0.90 17.54
N PRO A 195 -5.21 -1.79 17.60
CA PRO A 195 -4.88 -2.65 16.48
C PRO A 195 -5.89 -3.79 16.34
N GLY A 196 -6.21 -4.12 15.09
CA GLY A 196 -7.03 -5.26 14.69
C GLY A 196 -6.35 -6.07 13.58
N PRO A 197 -6.94 -7.20 13.17
CA PRO A 197 -6.37 -8.06 12.14
C PRO A 197 -6.36 -7.42 10.75
N VAL A 198 -7.18 -6.40 10.50
CA VAL A 198 -7.20 -5.64 9.24
C VAL A 198 -7.07 -4.14 9.52
N THR A 199 -6.08 -3.51 8.91
CA THR A 199 -5.94 -2.06 8.88
C THR A 199 -6.36 -1.55 7.51
N VAL A 200 -7.40 -0.71 7.45
CA VAL A 200 -7.85 -0.12 6.18
C VAL A 200 -7.16 1.22 5.98
N VAL A 201 -6.57 1.41 4.81
CA VAL A 201 -5.90 2.66 4.43
C VAL A 201 -6.54 3.21 3.17
N GLY A 202 -6.95 4.47 3.15
CA GLY A 202 -7.48 5.15 1.98
C GLY A 202 -6.40 5.98 1.28
N THR A 203 -6.31 5.84 -0.04
CA THR A 203 -5.44 6.61 -0.93
C THR A 203 -6.25 7.09 -2.16
N GLY A 204 -5.59 7.64 -3.18
CA GLY A 204 -6.28 8.22 -4.34
C GLY A 204 -7.15 9.41 -3.92
N ASN A 205 -8.40 9.43 -4.36
CA ASN A 205 -9.37 10.48 -4.02
C ASN A 205 -9.95 10.38 -2.60
N THR A 206 -9.32 9.64 -1.67
CA THR A 206 -9.80 9.55 -0.28
C THR A 206 -9.93 10.95 0.35
N PRO A 207 -11.12 11.35 0.83
CA PRO A 207 -11.35 12.70 1.37
C PRO A 207 -10.83 12.79 2.81
N PHE A 208 -9.65 13.39 3.00
CA PHE A 208 -9.00 13.52 4.31
C PHE A 208 -9.87 14.26 5.34
N ASP A 209 -10.54 15.34 4.94
CA ASP A 209 -11.45 16.12 5.79
C ASP A 209 -12.62 15.28 6.33
N LEU A 210 -13.24 14.45 5.49
CA LEU A 210 -14.29 13.52 5.92
C LEU A 210 -13.74 12.39 6.78
N LEU A 211 -12.51 11.93 6.52
CA LEU A 211 -11.84 10.93 7.33
C LEU A 211 -11.62 11.46 8.75
N VAL A 212 -11.06 12.67 8.92
CA VAL A 212 -10.75 13.23 10.25
C VAL A 212 -11.94 13.92 10.94
N ALA A 213 -13.09 14.03 10.26
CA ALA A 213 -14.29 14.67 10.81
C ALA A 213 -14.80 13.96 12.09
N ASN A 214 -14.77 12.62 12.12
CA ASN A 214 -15.14 11.88 13.33
C ASN A 214 -13.95 11.80 14.28
N ARG A 215 -14.01 12.58 15.37
CA ARG A 215 -12.95 12.62 16.38
C ARG A 215 -13.04 11.51 17.42
N VAL A 216 -14.13 10.74 17.47
CA VAL A 216 -14.40 9.73 18.50
C VAL A 216 -14.15 8.31 17.99
N HIS A 217 -14.41 8.04 16.72
CA HIS A 217 -14.16 6.71 16.15
C HIS A 217 -13.83 6.78 14.66
N ARG A 218 -12.75 6.11 14.24
CA ARG A 218 -12.37 5.95 12.83
C ARG A 218 -11.70 4.62 12.62
N ASP A 219 -12.02 3.91 11.56
CA ASP A 219 -11.39 2.62 11.21
C ASP A 219 -10.81 2.59 9.79
N ILE A 220 -10.65 3.79 9.21
CA ILE A 220 -9.93 4.03 7.96
C ILE A 220 -8.85 5.06 8.27
N PHE A 221 -7.62 4.75 7.89
CA PHE A 221 -6.46 5.63 8.01
C PHE A 221 -6.07 6.19 6.65
N PHE A 222 -5.34 7.29 6.63
CA PHE A 222 -4.94 7.97 5.41
C PHE A 222 -3.55 7.52 4.93
N ASP A 223 -3.35 7.50 3.62
CA ASP A 223 -2.05 7.43 2.95
C ASP A 223 -1.51 8.85 2.71
N ALA A 224 -0.63 9.31 3.60
CA ALA A 224 -0.14 10.68 3.58
C ALA A 224 0.84 10.93 2.40
N PRO A 225 0.81 12.11 1.76
CA PRO A 225 1.75 12.46 0.70
C PRO A 225 3.14 12.72 1.29
N LEU A 226 4.06 11.77 1.13
CA LEU A 226 5.36 11.80 1.79
C LEU A 226 6.25 12.97 1.34
N ASP A 227 6.22 13.33 0.05
CA ASP A 227 6.93 14.51 -0.47
C ASP A 227 6.48 15.80 0.22
N LYS A 228 5.17 15.99 0.40
CA LYS A 228 4.62 17.19 1.04
C LYS A 228 4.91 17.24 2.53
N LEU A 229 4.94 16.08 3.19
CA LEU A 229 5.36 15.99 4.58
C LEU A 229 6.83 16.40 4.75
N VAL A 230 7.71 16.00 3.82
CA VAL A 230 9.15 16.34 3.84
C VAL A 230 9.37 17.83 3.51
N GLU A 231 8.80 18.34 2.42
CA GLU A 231 8.92 19.76 2.00
C GLU A 231 8.55 20.74 3.13
N THR A 232 7.51 20.41 3.89
CA THR A 232 7.04 21.22 5.02
C THR A 232 8.07 21.31 6.15
N LEU A 233 8.80 20.23 6.42
CA LEU A 233 9.80 20.20 7.49
C LEU A 233 11.11 20.86 7.08
N GLU A 234 11.51 20.71 5.82
CA GLU A 234 12.71 21.37 5.28
C GLU A 234 12.54 22.89 5.22
N SER A 235 11.38 23.38 4.76
CA SER A 235 11.08 24.82 4.74
C SER A 235 11.05 25.44 6.15
N LYS A 236 10.60 24.70 7.16
CA LYS A 236 10.69 25.13 8.57
C LYS A 236 12.10 25.09 9.14
N SER A 237 12.94 24.14 8.72
CA SER A 237 14.35 24.09 9.13
C SER A 237 15.16 25.24 8.54
N MET A 238 14.83 25.68 7.32
CA MET A 238 15.49 26.80 6.63
C MET A 238 15.07 28.17 7.17
N THR A 239 13.87 28.30 7.77
CA THR A 239 13.41 29.60 8.31
C THR A 239 14.05 29.98 9.65
N HIS A 240 14.91 29.14 10.22
CA HIS A 240 15.78 29.54 11.35
C HIS A 240 17.01 30.37 10.89
N ASP A 241 17.35 30.36 9.60
CA ASP A 241 18.37 31.22 8.97
C ASP A 241 17.75 32.05 7.83
N GLN A 242 17.10 33.16 8.20
CA GLN A 242 16.58 34.29 7.39
C GLN A 242 16.11 34.08 5.93
N VAL A 243 14.84 34.42 5.64
CA VAL A 243 14.42 35.61 4.86
C VAL A 243 12.88 35.66 4.76
N ILE A 244 12.31 36.83 5.06
CA ILE A 244 10.89 37.18 4.90
C ILE A 244 10.56 37.27 3.41
N ARG A 245 9.51 36.56 2.96
CA ARG A 245 8.77 36.89 1.74
C ARG A 245 7.26 36.91 2.04
N PRO A 246 6.51 37.95 1.63
CA PRO A 246 5.07 38.00 1.88
C PRO A 246 4.34 37.14 0.85
N SER A 247 3.56 36.17 1.33
CA SER A 247 2.60 35.43 0.52
C SER A 247 1.25 36.13 0.55
N THR A 248 0.89 36.75 -0.58
CA THR A 248 -0.49 37.15 -0.87
C THR A 248 -1.11 36.16 -1.84
N SER A 249 -2.07 35.38 -1.36
CA SER A 249 -3.21 34.93 -2.16
C SER A 249 -4.25 34.31 -1.25
N SER A 250 -5.28 35.09 -0.92
CA SER A 250 -6.56 34.62 -0.44
C SER A 250 -7.23 33.80 -1.55
N VAL A 251 -7.38 32.49 -1.34
CA VAL A 251 -8.24 31.64 -2.16
C VAL A 251 -9.17 30.89 -1.22
N SER A 252 -10.47 30.95 -1.52
CA SER A 252 -11.55 30.32 -0.79
C SER A 252 -11.31 28.81 -0.57
N PRO A 253 -11.77 28.23 0.57
CA PRO A 253 -11.48 26.85 0.89
C PRO A 253 -12.20 25.93 -0.10
N ARG A 254 -11.45 25.22 -0.94
CA ARG A 254 -11.96 24.11 -1.76
C ARG A 254 -12.21 22.92 -0.83
N ARG A 255 -13.26 22.99 -0.02
CA ARG A 255 -13.75 21.84 0.75
C ARG A 255 -14.16 20.74 -0.24
N SER A 256 -13.66 19.53 -0.01
CA SER A 256 -13.97 18.29 -0.74
C SER A 256 -13.68 18.23 -2.25
N ALA A 257 -12.62 18.87 -2.75
CA ALA A 257 -12.20 18.66 -4.15
C ALA A 257 -11.36 17.38 -4.28
N ASP A 258 -11.73 16.52 -5.24
CA ASP A 258 -10.89 15.39 -5.66
C ASP A 258 -9.59 15.94 -6.26
N ALA A 259 -8.47 15.72 -5.57
CA ALA A 259 -7.14 16.21 -5.93
C ALA A 259 -6.15 15.07 -6.21
N GLY A 260 -6.63 13.82 -6.16
CA GLY A 260 -5.80 12.64 -6.31
C GLY A 260 -5.03 12.28 -5.05
N GLN A 261 -4.09 11.35 -5.24
CA GLN A 261 -3.40 10.62 -4.18
C GLN A 261 -2.82 11.54 -3.10
N GLY A 262 -3.29 11.33 -1.87
CA GLY A 262 -2.77 12.01 -0.67
C GLY A 262 -3.19 13.48 -0.52
N LEU A 263 -3.96 14.06 -1.46
CA LEU A 263 -4.29 15.49 -1.46
C LEU A 263 -5.79 15.79 -1.32
N SER A 264 -6.66 14.85 -1.69
CA SER A 264 -8.12 15.04 -1.58
C SER A 264 -8.57 15.37 -0.16
N GLY A 265 -9.27 16.49 0.00
CA GLY A 265 -9.78 16.95 1.31
C GLY A 265 -8.69 17.37 2.31
N THR A 266 -7.44 17.51 1.90
CA THR A 266 -6.36 18.02 2.77
C THR A 266 -6.47 19.53 2.97
N PRO A 267 -5.97 20.10 4.09
CA PRO A 267 -5.91 21.55 4.26
C PRO A 267 -4.98 22.20 3.24
N ASP A 268 -5.24 23.47 2.90
CA ASP A 268 -4.44 24.23 1.93
C ASP A 268 -2.96 24.34 2.33
N SER A 269 -2.68 24.31 3.63
CA SER A 269 -1.33 24.26 4.19
C SER A 269 -1.17 22.97 4.99
N ILE A 270 -0.23 22.13 4.53
CA ILE A 270 0.19 20.94 5.25
C ILE A 270 1.18 21.40 6.32
N GLU A 271 0.85 21.10 7.57
CA GLU A 271 1.67 21.34 8.74
C GLU A 271 2.30 20.01 9.18
N PRO A 272 3.40 20.01 9.94
CA PRO A 272 3.99 18.77 10.46
C PRO A 272 2.95 17.90 11.20
N SER A 273 2.08 18.51 11.99
CA SER A 273 1.05 17.78 12.75
C SER A 273 -0.11 17.26 11.89
N THR A 274 -0.22 17.65 10.61
CA THR A 274 -1.36 17.30 9.75
C THR A 274 -1.51 15.78 9.63
N PHE A 275 -0.41 15.07 9.41
CA PHE A 275 -0.38 13.62 9.28
C PHE A 275 0.40 13.00 10.44
N ASN A 276 -0.21 12.03 11.12
CA ASN A 276 0.37 11.33 12.26
C ASN A 276 -0.30 9.97 12.47
N ALA A 277 0.25 9.15 13.36
CA ALA A 277 -0.23 7.80 13.64
C ALA A 277 -1.72 7.67 14.08
N ARG A 278 -2.40 8.78 14.43
CA ARG A 278 -3.84 8.77 14.79
C ARG A 278 -4.76 8.90 13.58
N ASN A 279 -4.29 9.43 12.45
CA ASN A 279 -5.11 9.67 11.26
C ASN A 279 -4.55 9.03 9.99
N SER A 280 -3.25 8.72 9.97
CA SER A 280 -2.54 8.16 8.83
C SER A 280 -1.83 6.88 9.24
N HIS A 281 -1.68 5.96 8.28
CA HIS A 281 -0.93 4.73 8.45
C HIS A 281 0.30 4.72 7.55
N TYR A 282 0.10 5.03 6.27
CA TYR A 282 1.19 5.20 5.31
C TYR A 282 1.60 6.66 5.17
N ALA A 283 2.86 6.84 4.79
CA ALA A 283 3.30 7.98 4.01
C ALA A 283 3.94 7.44 2.72
N SER A 284 3.39 7.80 1.57
CA SER A 284 3.85 7.28 0.29
C SER A 284 4.09 8.34 -0.77
N VAL A 285 4.92 7.97 -1.76
CA VAL A 285 5.28 8.83 -2.90
C VAL A 285 5.81 7.99 -4.06
N SER A 286 5.79 8.54 -5.27
CA SER A 286 6.49 7.99 -6.41
C SER A 286 7.99 7.96 -6.16
N LEU A 287 8.62 6.79 -6.26
CA LEU A 287 10.08 6.70 -6.26
C LEU A 287 10.68 7.51 -7.40
N ARG A 288 10.07 7.41 -8.59
CA ARG A 288 10.56 8.07 -9.80
C ARG A 288 10.51 9.59 -9.68
N GLN A 289 9.43 10.15 -9.11
CA GLN A 289 9.30 11.61 -8.98
C GLN A 289 10.15 12.15 -7.82
N ALA A 290 10.18 11.46 -6.68
CA ALA A 290 10.89 11.96 -5.49
C ALA A 290 12.40 11.71 -5.52
N ILE A 291 12.83 10.54 -5.99
CA ILE A 291 14.24 10.10 -5.92
C ILE A 291 14.86 9.99 -7.32
N GLY A 292 14.07 9.61 -8.32
CA GLY A 292 14.55 9.25 -9.65
C GLY A 292 15.04 7.81 -9.75
N LEU A 293 15.42 7.39 -10.96
CA LEU A 293 16.00 6.07 -11.21
C LEU A 293 17.53 6.12 -11.14
N PRO A 294 18.20 5.02 -10.77
CA PRO A 294 19.65 4.96 -10.73
C PRO A 294 20.25 5.01 -12.15
N TRP A 295 20.94 6.10 -12.48
CA TRP A 295 21.48 6.35 -13.83
C TRP A 295 22.73 5.51 -14.19
N SER A 296 23.41 4.93 -13.19
CA SER A 296 24.61 4.07 -13.37
C SER A 296 24.45 2.71 -12.70
N LEU A 297 23.24 2.13 -12.76
CA LEU A 297 22.84 0.88 -12.06
C LEU A 297 22.86 0.98 -10.53
N GLN A 298 23.30 2.11 -9.97
CA GLN A 298 23.31 2.39 -8.54
C GLN A 298 22.72 3.76 -8.23
N PHE A 299 22.08 3.88 -7.07
CA PHE A 299 21.68 5.17 -6.52
C PHE A 299 22.92 5.98 -6.14
N SER A 300 22.89 7.28 -6.40
CA SER A 300 23.91 8.19 -5.89
C SER A 300 23.81 8.31 -4.35
N GLN A 301 24.88 8.77 -3.70
CA GLN A 301 24.85 9.06 -2.26
C GLN A 301 23.71 10.03 -1.89
N HIS A 302 23.47 11.02 -2.74
CA HIS A 302 22.37 11.97 -2.56
C HIS A 302 21.00 11.28 -2.62
N GLN A 303 20.77 10.38 -3.58
CA GLN A 303 19.52 9.61 -3.67
C GLN A 303 19.29 8.74 -2.43
N VAL A 304 20.34 8.08 -1.94
CA VAL A 304 20.27 7.29 -0.70
C VAL A 304 19.97 8.20 0.51
N GLU A 305 20.58 9.38 0.60
CA GLU A 305 20.32 10.33 1.67
C GLU A 305 18.88 10.88 1.65
N MET A 306 18.31 11.12 0.46
CA MET A 306 16.90 11.47 0.33
C MET A 306 15.98 10.35 0.83
N ILE A 307 16.28 9.08 0.48
CA ILE A 307 15.53 7.92 0.99
C ILE A 307 15.60 7.87 2.53
N ARG A 308 16.78 8.05 3.13
CA ARG A 308 16.95 8.09 4.60
C ARG A 308 16.17 9.22 5.24
N THR A 309 16.17 10.40 4.62
CA THR A 309 15.41 11.55 5.10
C THR A 309 13.91 11.29 5.07
N HIS A 310 13.40 10.73 3.98
CA HIS A 310 12.02 10.29 3.86
C HIS A 310 11.64 9.30 4.96
N VAL A 311 12.46 8.26 5.16
CA VAL A 311 12.23 7.22 6.18
C VAL A 311 12.21 7.82 7.58
N ARG A 312 13.23 8.60 7.94
CA ARG A 312 13.34 9.28 9.24
C ARG A 312 12.14 10.18 9.51
N ILE A 313 11.73 10.98 8.52
CA ILE A 313 10.59 11.89 8.65
C ILE A 313 9.31 11.10 8.86
N ALA A 314 8.97 10.16 7.98
CA ALA A 314 7.75 9.36 8.13
C ALA A 314 7.70 8.64 9.49
N HIS A 315 8.80 8.01 9.89
CA HIS A 315 8.90 7.30 11.17
C HIS A 315 8.74 8.23 12.37
N SER A 316 9.25 9.47 12.31
CA SER A 316 9.05 10.46 13.39
C SER A 316 7.58 10.88 13.57
N HIS A 317 6.74 10.69 12.55
CA HIS A 317 5.29 10.89 12.62
C HIS A 317 4.52 9.58 12.95
N GLY A 318 5.25 8.49 13.18
CA GLY A 318 4.69 7.15 13.39
C GLY A 318 4.07 6.52 12.14
N LEU A 319 4.47 7.00 10.95
CA LEU A 319 3.93 6.54 9.66
C LEU A 319 4.87 5.53 9.01
N LYS A 320 4.27 4.64 8.22
CA LYS A 320 4.97 3.59 7.47
C LYS A 320 5.30 4.04 6.05
N VAL A 321 6.53 3.84 5.62
CA VAL A 321 7.03 4.33 4.33
C VAL A 321 6.71 3.33 3.23
N ARG A 322 6.15 3.82 2.13
CA ARG A 322 5.95 3.04 0.90
C ARG A 322 6.32 3.89 -0.31
N TYR A 323 7.07 3.32 -1.25
CA TYR A 323 7.28 3.93 -2.56
C TYR A 323 6.46 3.19 -3.63
N TRP A 324 5.76 3.94 -4.48
CA TRP A 324 5.13 3.41 -5.70
C TRP A 324 5.91 3.84 -6.95
N GLY A 325 5.57 3.28 -8.12
CA GLY A 325 6.30 3.54 -9.36
C GLY A 325 7.76 3.07 -9.31
N ILE A 326 8.02 1.98 -8.58
CA ILE A 326 9.34 1.35 -8.51
C ILE A 326 9.58 0.47 -9.76
N PRO A 327 10.82 0.38 -10.28
CA PRO A 327 11.07 -0.31 -11.53
C PRO A 327 10.78 -1.82 -11.41
N ASN A 328 9.96 -2.35 -12.31
CA ASN A 328 9.68 -3.80 -12.41
C ASN A 328 10.64 -4.54 -13.35
N TRP A 329 11.23 -3.82 -14.32
CA TRP A 329 12.18 -4.36 -15.28
C TRP A 329 13.23 -3.30 -15.63
N PRO A 330 14.51 -3.67 -15.89
CA PRO A 330 15.07 -5.03 -15.85
C PRO A 330 15.18 -5.60 -14.43
N ARG A 331 15.08 -6.95 -14.30
CA ARG A 331 15.07 -7.64 -12.99
C ARG A 331 16.26 -7.27 -12.10
N ALA A 332 17.45 -7.13 -12.69
CA ALA A 332 18.65 -6.74 -11.95
C ALA A 332 18.51 -5.35 -11.30
N MET A 333 17.93 -4.37 -12.02
CA MET A 333 17.67 -3.04 -11.49
C MET A 333 16.56 -3.06 -10.43
N ARG A 334 15.47 -3.79 -10.70
CA ARG A 334 14.38 -4.00 -9.72
C ARG A 334 14.92 -4.54 -8.41
N ASP A 335 15.62 -5.67 -8.45
CA ASP A 335 16.14 -6.35 -7.27
C ASP A 335 17.17 -5.49 -6.53
N TYR A 336 17.99 -4.72 -7.27
CA TYR A 336 18.89 -3.73 -6.66
C TYR A 336 18.11 -2.64 -5.91
N VAL A 337 17.13 -2.00 -6.55
CA VAL A 337 16.33 -0.95 -5.93
C VAL A 337 15.62 -1.49 -4.70
N TRP A 338 14.99 -2.66 -4.78
CA TRP A 338 14.30 -3.29 -3.66
C TRP A 338 15.23 -3.54 -2.48
N ARG A 339 16.44 -4.10 -2.71
CA ARG A 339 17.43 -4.29 -1.65
C ARG A 339 17.84 -2.99 -0.98
N VAL A 340 18.06 -1.92 -1.76
CA VAL A 340 18.41 -0.61 -1.18
C VAL A 340 17.25 -0.08 -0.33
N LEU A 341 16.03 -0.04 -0.84
CA LEU A 341 14.86 0.45 -0.08
C LEU A 341 14.68 -0.31 1.24
N VAL A 342 14.75 -1.64 1.18
CA VAL A 342 14.66 -2.52 2.35
C VAL A 342 15.77 -2.25 3.35
N ARG A 343 17.01 -2.09 2.88
CA ARG A 343 18.18 -1.79 3.74
C ARG A 343 18.08 -0.41 4.39
N GLU A 344 17.61 0.61 3.67
CA GLU A 344 17.48 1.97 4.20
C GLU A 344 16.22 2.15 5.09
N GLY A 345 15.46 1.08 5.36
CA GLY A 345 14.38 1.10 6.35
C GLY A 345 12.99 1.40 5.80
N VAL A 346 12.76 1.30 4.48
CA VAL A 346 11.42 1.35 3.92
C VAL A 346 10.60 0.16 4.42
N ASP A 347 9.40 0.44 4.96
CA ASP A 347 8.58 -0.57 5.60
C ASP A 347 7.90 -1.52 4.59
N PHE A 348 7.48 -1.00 3.44
CA PHE A 348 6.73 -1.76 2.43
C PHE A 348 7.32 -1.63 1.02
N LEU A 349 7.61 -2.76 0.39
CA LEU A 349 7.90 -2.84 -1.04
C LEU A 349 6.59 -2.96 -1.84
N ASN A 350 6.32 -2.00 -2.72
CA ASN A 350 5.16 -2.02 -3.61
C ASN A 350 5.42 -2.90 -4.84
N VAL A 351 4.85 -4.10 -4.91
CA VAL A 351 5.33 -5.16 -5.81
C VAL A 351 4.24 -5.83 -6.65
N ASP A 352 4.60 -6.14 -7.90
CA ASP A 352 3.82 -7.02 -8.77
C ASP A 352 4.33 -8.47 -8.75
N ASP A 353 5.66 -8.67 -8.61
CA ASP A 353 6.31 -9.99 -8.47
C ASP A 353 6.46 -10.37 -6.99
N LEU A 354 5.43 -11.06 -6.48
CA LEU A 354 5.34 -11.45 -5.08
C LEU A 354 6.47 -12.39 -4.65
N ALA A 355 6.82 -13.38 -5.49
CA ALA A 355 7.81 -14.39 -5.14
C ALA A 355 9.21 -13.80 -5.00
N ALA A 356 9.58 -12.86 -5.88
CA ALA A 356 10.85 -12.15 -5.77
C ALA A 356 10.88 -11.23 -4.53
N ALA A 357 9.78 -10.51 -4.26
CA ALA A 357 9.70 -9.58 -3.14
C ALA A 357 9.84 -10.28 -1.79
N THR A 358 9.11 -11.38 -1.62
CA THR A 358 9.17 -12.20 -0.41
C THR A 358 10.57 -12.73 -0.17
N ARG A 359 11.27 -13.22 -1.20
CA ARG A 359 12.64 -13.71 -1.08
C ARG A 359 13.58 -12.64 -0.51
N ILE A 360 13.56 -11.43 -1.08
CA ILE A 360 14.40 -10.31 -0.62
C ILE A 360 14.09 -9.92 0.82
N GLN A 361 12.81 -9.90 1.20
CA GLN A 361 12.42 -9.58 2.58
C GLN A 361 12.83 -10.68 3.57
N MET A 362 12.73 -11.97 3.18
CA MET A 362 13.20 -13.09 3.99
C MET A 362 14.71 -13.06 4.20
N ASP A 363 15.48 -12.71 3.16
CA ASP A 363 16.93 -12.56 3.27
C ASP A 363 17.31 -11.50 4.32
N ARG A 364 16.56 -10.39 4.39
CA ARG A 364 16.72 -9.38 5.46
C ARG A 364 16.40 -9.94 6.84
N LEU A 365 15.27 -10.65 6.99
CA LEU A 365 14.87 -11.21 8.29
C LEU A 365 15.95 -12.16 8.82
N ASN A 366 16.47 -13.04 7.97
CA ASN A 366 17.53 -13.98 8.33
C ASN A 366 18.82 -13.25 8.73
N ALA A 367 19.24 -12.22 7.97
CA ALA A 367 20.42 -11.42 8.31
C ALA A 367 20.29 -10.71 9.67
N SER A 368 19.10 -10.19 10.00
CA SER A 368 18.86 -9.51 11.28
C SER A 368 18.90 -10.46 12.49
N VAL A 369 18.56 -11.75 12.30
CA VAL A 369 18.66 -12.77 13.35
C VAL A 369 20.13 -13.13 13.61
N ASP A 370 20.95 -13.18 12.56
CA ASP A 370 22.38 -13.50 12.68
C ASP A 370 23.20 -12.36 13.31
N GLU A 371 22.84 -11.09 13.08
CA GLU A 371 23.49 -9.93 13.72
C GLU A 371 23.11 -9.74 15.21
N GLY A 372 22.01 -10.36 15.65
CA GLY A 372 21.54 -10.33 17.05
C GLY A 372 22.04 -11.49 17.92
N ARG A 373 22.86 -12.39 17.38
CA ARG A 373 23.54 -13.50 18.06
C ARG A 373 25.01 -13.17 18.30
#